data_AF-E0UBZ5-F1
#
_entry.id   AF-E0UBZ5-F1
#
_cell.length_a   1.000
_cell.length_b   1.000
_cell.length_c   1.000
_cell.angle_alpha   90.00
_cell.angle_beta   90.00
_cell.angle_gamma   90.00
#
_symmetry.space_group_name_H-M   'P 1'
#
loop_
_entity.id
_entity.type
_entity.pdbx_description
1 polymer ?
#
loop_
_entity_poly.entity_id
_entity_poly.type
_entity_poly.pdbx_seq_one_letter_code
_entity_poly.pdbx_strand_id
1 'polypeptide(L)' 'MNQYSGTRQKSLRRQRGLDGKFSRDYTEDTKRLRTMRLTDTAWKLLAEIGEKNQLTRTEVIEIFARGGDLG' A
#
# COMPACT_ATOMS: atom_id res chain seq x y z
N MET A 1 15.82 13.81 6.15
CA MET A 1 14.88 12.87 6.83
C MET A 1 13.83 12.45 5.82
N ASN A 2 13.88 11.21 5.34
CA ASN A 2 13.07 10.73 4.23
C ASN A 2 12.01 9.76 4.80
N GLN A 3 10.85 10.29 5.21
CA GLN A 3 9.86 9.60 6.07
C GLN A 3 8.98 8.58 5.32
N TYR A 4 9.37 8.15 4.11
CA TYR A 4 8.55 7.30 3.25
C TYR A 4 9.36 6.19 2.56
N SER A 5 10.40 5.66 3.21
CA SER A 5 11.18 4.55 2.63
C SER A 5 10.45 3.20 2.67
N GLY A 6 9.36 3.07 3.42
CA GLY A 6 8.62 1.81 3.59
C GLY A 6 7.77 1.39 2.39
N THR A 7 7.46 2.30 1.46
CA THR A 7 6.61 1.99 0.29
C THR A 7 7.39 1.80 -1.01
N ARG A 8 8.68 2.17 -1.06
CA ARG A 8 9.51 2.13 -2.28
C ARG A 8 10.30 0.84 -2.49
N GLN A 9 10.31 -0.07 -1.53
CA GLN A 9 10.98 -1.37 -1.65
C GLN A 9 10.06 -2.51 -1.16
N LYS A 10 8.97 -2.76 -1.88
CA LYS A 10 8.28 -4.04 -1.76
C LYS A 10 8.76 -5.00 -2.83
N SER A 11 9.95 -5.55 -2.61
CA SER A 11 10.32 -6.83 -3.21
C SER A 11 10.33 -7.93 -2.14
N LEU A 12 9.68 -9.04 -2.51
CA LEU A 12 9.62 -10.35 -1.85
C LEU A 12 8.75 -10.42 -0.58
N ARG A 13 7.49 -10.87 -0.78
CA ARG A 13 6.61 -11.57 0.19
C ARG A 13 6.95 -11.30 1.66
N ARG A 14 6.29 -10.29 2.26
CA ARG A 14 6.23 -9.98 3.71
C ARG A 14 7.46 -10.48 4.50
N GLN A 15 8.43 -9.59 4.70
CA GLN A 15 9.53 -9.80 5.65
C GLN A 15 8.97 -10.44 6.94
N ARG A 16 9.45 -11.64 7.26
CA ARG A 16 9.20 -12.26 8.55
C ARG A 16 10.06 -11.50 9.56
N GLY A 17 9.48 -11.12 10.69
CA GLY A 17 10.25 -10.67 11.85
C GLY A 17 11.21 -11.76 12.30
N LEU A 18 12.15 -11.40 13.17
CA LEU A 18 13.12 -12.34 13.79
C LEU A 18 12.44 -13.50 14.53
N ASP A 19 11.15 -13.34 14.86
CA ASP A 19 10.28 -14.34 15.47
C ASP A 19 9.54 -15.23 14.45
N GLY A 20 9.86 -15.11 13.16
CA GLY A 20 9.23 -15.84 12.07
C GLY A 20 7.80 -15.40 11.74
N LYS A 21 7.25 -14.41 12.46
CA LYS A 21 5.90 -13.87 12.24
C LYS A 21 5.92 -12.77 11.21
N PHE A 22 4.79 -12.54 10.54
CA PHE A 22 4.66 -11.42 9.64
C PHE A 22 4.77 -10.11 10.42
N SER A 23 5.80 -9.31 10.16
CA SER A 23 5.88 -7.97 10.73
C SER A 23 4.85 -7.07 10.04
N ARG A 24 4.27 -6.15 10.82
CA ARG A 24 3.39 -5.12 10.28
C ARG A 24 4.29 -4.00 9.74
N ASP A 25 4.05 -3.59 8.49
CA ASP A 25 4.75 -2.45 7.86
C ASP A 25 4.37 -1.09 8.49
N TYR A 26 3.43 -1.06 9.44
CA TYR A 26 2.92 0.16 10.07
C TYR A 26 3.32 0.17 11.55
N THR A 27 4.25 1.05 11.91
CA THR A 27 4.75 1.24 13.29
C THR A 27 3.99 2.33 14.05
N GLU A 28 3.48 3.34 13.35
CA GLU A 28 2.88 4.54 13.98
C GLU A 28 1.34 4.53 13.93
N ASP A 29 0.75 4.06 12.83
CA ASP A 29 -0.70 4.06 12.62
C ASP A 29 -1.28 2.64 12.59
N THR A 30 -2.29 2.38 13.43
CA THR A 30 -3.08 1.15 13.33
C THR A 30 -4.05 1.24 12.16
N LYS A 31 -3.88 0.36 11.15
CA LYS A 31 -4.85 0.23 10.05
C LYS A 31 -6.26 -0.04 10.61
N ARG A 32 -7.20 0.85 10.27
CA ARG A 32 -8.64 0.67 10.55
C ARG A 32 -9.36 0.38 9.25
N LEU A 33 -10.32 -0.56 9.29
CA LEU A 33 -11.18 -0.82 8.14
C LEU A 33 -12.03 0.42 7.84
N ARG A 34 -12.03 0.83 6.57
CA ARG A 34 -12.84 1.94 6.04
C ARG A 34 -13.54 1.47 4.77
N THR A 35 -14.74 2.00 4.53
CA THR A 35 -15.52 1.74 3.32
C THR A 35 -15.55 3.00 2.48
N MET A 36 -15.40 2.86 1.16
CA MET A 36 -15.57 3.95 0.20
C MET A 36 -16.40 3.47 -0.99
N ARG A 37 -17.11 4.41 -1.64
CA ARG A 37 -17.86 4.13 -2.87
C ARG A 37 -17.00 4.51 -4.06
N LEU A 38 -16.95 3.62 -5.05
CA LEU A 38 -16.21 3.78 -6.30
C LEU A 38 -17.10 3.34 -7.45
N THR A 39 -16.86 3.91 -8.63
CA THR A 39 -17.41 3.36 -9.88
C THR A 39 -16.61 2.11 -10.28
N ASP A 40 -17.20 1.25 -11.11
CA ASP A 40 -16.50 0.07 -11.65
C ASP A 40 -15.23 0.48 -12.42
N THR A 41 -15.30 1.59 -13.16
CA THR A 41 -14.15 2.17 -13.86
C THR A 41 -13.03 2.55 -12.90
N ALA A 42 -13.34 3.26 -11.81
CA ALA A 42 -12.33 3.63 -10.82
C ALA A 42 -11.70 2.40 -10.15
N TRP A 43 -12.51 1.38 -9.84
CA TRP A 43 -12.03 0.14 -9.26
C TRP A 43 -11.10 -0.65 -10.19
N LYS A 44 -11.39 -0.64 -11.50
CA LYS A 44 -10.55 -1.24 -12.55
C LYS A 44 -9.23 -0.49 -12.70
N LEU A 45 -9.28 0.84 -12.79
CA LEU A 45 -8.06 1.67 -12.94
C LEU A 45 -7.13 1.53 -11.74
N LEU A 46 -7.66 1.47 -10.51
CA LEU A 46 -6.85 1.20 -9.32
C LEU A 46 -6.15 -0.17 -9.38
N ALA A 47 -6.77 -1.15 -10.04
CA ALA A 47 -6.16 -2.46 -10.28
C ALA A 47 -4.97 -2.36 -11.24
N GLU A 48 -5.17 -1.69 -12.38
CA GLU A 48 -4.16 -1.52 -13.42
C GLU A 48 -2.95 -0.73 -12.89
N ILE A 49 -3.20 0.32 -12.11
CA ILE A 49 -2.15 1.08 -11.42
C ILE A 49 -1.41 0.18 -10.43
N GLY A 50 -2.14 -0.64 -9.66
CA GLY A 50 -1.58 -1.60 -8.74
C GLY A 50 -0.67 -2.61 -9.44
N GLU A 51 -1.13 -3.22 -10.53
CA GLU A 51 -0.38 -4.20 -11.31
C GLU A 51 0.91 -3.62 -11.89
N LYS A 52 0.85 -2.42 -12.50
CA LYS A 52 2.03 -1.71 -13.02
C LYS A 52 3.10 -1.51 -11.94
N ASN A 53 2.68 -1.23 -10.70
CA ASN A 53 3.56 -0.87 -9.59
C ASN A 53 3.81 -2.02 -8.60
N GLN A 54 3.28 -3.21 -8.84
CA GLN A 54 3.32 -4.37 -7.92
C GLN A 54 2.71 -4.06 -6.54
N LEU A 55 1.63 -3.27 -6.54
CA LEU A 55 0.88 -2.84 -5.37
C LEU A 55 -0.55 -3.40 -5.38
N THR A 56 -1.12 -3.53 -4.20
CA THR A 56 -2.56 -3.75 -4.03
C THR A 56 -3.33 -2.44 -4.21
N ARG A 57 -4.62 -2.52 -4.59
CA ARG A 57 -5.50 -1.34 -4.66
C ARG A 57 -5.50 -0.51 -3.36
N THR A 58 -5.46 -1.17 -2.21
CA THR A 58 -5.41 -0.50 -0.91
C THR A 58 -4.11 0.28 -0.70
N GLU A 59 -2.98 -0.24 -1.18
CA GLU A 59 -1.70 0.48 -1.11
C GLU A 59 -1.71 1.69 -2.06
N VAL A 60 -2.27 1.55 -3.25
CA VAL A 60 -2.48 2.67 -4.19
C VAL A 60 -3.32 3.78 -3.54
N ILE A 61 -4.46 3.42 -2.93
CA ILE A 61 -5.34 4.37 -2.24
C ILE A 61 -4.60 5.09 -1.10
N GLU A 62 -3.88 4.34 -0.25
CA GLU A 62 -3.12 4.93 0.87
C GLU A 62 -2.03 5.89 0.39
N ILE A 63 -1.33 5.57 -0.70
CA ILE A 63 -0.28 6.43 -1.26
C ILE A 63 -0.89 7.75 -1.75
N PHE A 64 -1.96 7.69 -2.56
CA PHE A 64 -2.61 8.90 -3.05
C PHE A 64 -3.25 9.71 -1.91
N ALA A 65 -3.89 9.07 -0.93
CA ALA A 65 -4.51 9.76 0.21
C ALA A 65 -3.48 10.49 1.09
N ARG A 66 -2.21 10.06 1.06
CA ARG A 66 -1.09 10.70 1.77
C ARG A 66 -0.33 11.72 0.91
N GLY A 67 -0.84 12.06 -0.27
CA GLY A 67 -0.21 13.01 -1.20
C GLY A 67 1.03 12.44 -1.91
N GLY A 68 1.20 11.11 -1.92
CA GLY A 68 2.22 10.44 -2.71
C GLY A 68 1.81 10.28 -4.17
N ASP A 69 2.79 9.93 -5.01
CA ASP A 69 2.63 9.73 -6.45
C ASP A 69 3.23 8.37 -6.89
N LEU A 70 2.66 7.81 -7.96
CA LEU A 70 2.99 6.54 -8.57
C LEU A 70 3.25 6.77 -10.07
N GLY A 71 4.46 7.25 -10.39
CA GLY A 71 4.90 7.61 -11.76
C GLY A 71 4.53 6.64 -12.88
#